data_AF-A0A535RQ49-F1
#
_entry.id   AF-A0A535RQ49-F1
#
_cell.length_a   1.000
_cell.length_b   1.000
_cell.length_c   1.000
_cell.angle_alpha   90.00
_cell.angle_beta   90.00
_cell.angle_gamma   90.00
#
_symmetry.space_group_name_H-M   'P 1'
#
loop_
_entity.id
_entity.type
_entity.pdbx_description
1 polymer ?
#
loop_
_entity_poly.entity_id
_entity_poly.type
_entity_poly.pdbx_seq_one_letter_code
_entity_poly.pdbx_strand_id
1 'polypeptide(L)'
;MPTNMIAYEWPLKGTSHIAYETDDTHIHEMVIGQDRKWRDQDITFIADAPKLEEAILAGFTWEDGHSQQIAYASAINENGHIYELIQPQDLPWRFEDIMKKCTDAAPADGFALIGYPWKAAGTRHLTYTGRDGHLHELSVAVNGVWSHGDLTQLTGTPLPENSLLAAYTWEIGKTKHVVYTSGDGHIHELTAGVDGTWKQTDLTDATDAPLAGDSALTAYAWKAGKTKQVVYIGVNGDVYELACGQDAVWIYANLTGLTGAPLAIGSALVAYAWETGLAKQVVYVGSNHHIYELQMPLDGTWEQTDLTQHLGVPEASEDVIAAHEWTPEFAKHIVYLDITDQPHMHSLMLKHGGNWHHTDLTSSTGSPLIALLRAGK
;
A
#
# COMPACT_ATOMS: atom_id res chain seq x y z
N MET A 1 3.22 2.52 7.57
CA MET A 1 2.83 1.95 8.88
C MET A 1 2.23 0.58 8.66
N PRO A 2 2.48 -0.36 9.58
CA PRO A 2 1.79 -1.64 9.57
C PRO A 2 0.29 -1.40 9.40
N THR A 3 -0.30 -1.91 8.33
CA THR A 3 -1.74 -1.82 8.10
C THR A 3 -2.32 -3.22 8.12
N ASN A 4 -3.36 -3.40 8.90
CA ASN A 4 -4.15 -4.61 8.93
C ASN A 4 -5.37 -4.51 8.01
N MET A 5 -5.44 -3.48 7.15
CA MET A 5 -6.42 -3.33 6.07
C MET A 5 -5.74 -2.87 4.80
N ILE A 6 -6.09 -3.49 3.69
CA ILE A 6 -5.60 -3.16 2.35
C ILE A 6 -6.75 -3.21 1.35
N ALA A 7 -6.63 -2.46 0.26
CA ALA A 7 -7.57 -2.52 -0.84
C ALA A 7 -6.82 -2.62 -2.16
N TYR A 8 -7.30 -3.49 -3.05
CA TYR A 8 -6.70 -3.73 -4.36
C TYR A 8 -7.78 -4.20 -5.35
N GLU A 9 -7.46 -4.16 -6.64
CA GLU A 9 -8.33 -4.70 -7.69
C GLU A 9 -7.82 -6.03 -8.23
N TRP A 10 -8.74 -6.85 -8.74
CA TRP A 10 -8.43 -7.99 -9.60
C TRP A 10 -8.96 -7.78 -11.01
N PRO A 11 -8.13 -7.24 -11.92
CA PRO A 11 -8.58 -6.88 -13.27
C PRO A 11 -9.16 -8.04 -14.08
N LEU A 12 -8.59 -9.25 -13.94
CA LEU A 12 -9.06 -10.45 -14.66
C LEU A 12 -10.49 -10.85 -14.30
N LYS A 13 -10.96 -10.54 -13.09
CA LYS A 13 -12.33 -10.80 -12.64
C LYS A 13 -13.22 -9.55 -12.64
N GLY A 14 -12.65 -8.38 -12.88
CA GLY A 14 -13.39 -7.13 -12.82
C GLY A 14 -13.88 -6.79 -11.41
N THR A 15 -13.13 -7.18 -10.38
CA THR A 15 -13.54 -7.07 -8.97
C THR A 15 -12.63 -6.13 -8.20
N SER A 16 -13.16 -5.53 -7.13
CA SER A 16 -12.42 -4.75 -6.14
C SER A 16 -12.53 -5.46 -4.79
N HIS A 17 -11.43 -5.43 -4.05
CA HIS A 17 -11.20 -6.25 -2.87
C HIS A 17 -10.73 -5.39 -1.71
N ILE A 18 -11.13 -5.77 -0.51
CA ILE A 18 -10.64 -5.22 0.75
C ILE A 18 -10.31 -6.39 1.64
N ALA A 19 -9.04 -6.54 2.00
CA ALA A 19 -8.62 -7.57 2.94
C ALA A 19 -8.27 -6.93 4.28
N TYR A 20 -8.69 -7.57 5.36
CA TYR A 20 -8.52 -7.04 6.71
C TYR A 20 -8.42 -8.15 7.75
N GLU A 21 -7.67 -7.89 8.82
CA GLU A 21 -7.60 -8.77 9.99
C GLU A 21 -8.77 -8.50 10.93
N THR A 22 -9.43 -9.56 11.42
CA THR A 22 -10.52 -9.49 12.39
C THR A 22 -10.03 -9.74 13.81
N ASP A 23 -10.82 -9.33 14.82
CA ASP A 23 -10.48 -9.53 16.25
C ASP A 23 -10.20 -10.99 16.65
N ASP A 24 -10.66 -11.96 15.87
CA ASP A 24 -10.41 -13.38 16.08
C ASP A 24 -9.22 -13.91 15.27
N THR A 25 -8.35 -13.01 14.79
CA THR A 25 -7.05 -13.25 14.10
C THR A 25 -7.17 -13.91 12.73
N HIS A 26 -8.36 -13.95 12.15
CA HIS A 26 -8.53 -14.33 10.75
C HIS A 26 -8.32 -13.13 9.83
N ILE A 27 -7.98 -13.43 8.59
CA ILE A 27 -8.00 -12.46 7.52
C ILE A 27 -9.28 -12.71 6.74
N HIS A 28 -10.08 -11.67 6.59
CA HIS A 28 -11.29 -11.64 5.79
C HIS A 28 -11.03 -10.89 4.49
N GLU A 29 -11.76 -11.24 3.44
CA GLU A 29 -11.79 -10.50 2.18
C GLU A 29 -13.23 -10.09 1.86
N MET A 30 -13.47 -8.79 1.79
CA MET A 30 -14.66 -8.21 1.17
C MET A 30 -14.44 -8.02 -0.32
N VAL A 31 -15.38 -8.48 -1.15
CA VAL A 31 -15.30 -8.39 -2.61
C VAL A 31 -16.56 -7.78 -3.20
N ILE A 32 -16.38 -6.84 -4.13
CA ILE A 32 -17.44 -6.32 -5.01
C ILE A 32 -17.09 -6.64 -6.47
N GLY A 33 -18.09 -7.11 -7.21
CA GLY A 33 -17.98 -7.32 -8.66
C GLY A 33 -19.01 -6.51 -9.44
N GLN A 34 -19.24 -6.92 -10.68
CA GLN A 34 -20.19 -6.26 -11.61
C GLN A 34 -21.63 -6.21 -11.08
N ASP A 35 -22.00 -7.14 -10.21
CA ASP A 35 -23.33 -7.22 -9.61
C ASP A 35 -23.57 -6.22 -8.46
N ARG A 36 -22.55 -5.44 -8.10
CA ARG A 36 -22.58 -4.36 -7.10
C ARG A 36 -22.97 -4.80 -5.70
N LYS A 37 -22.74 -6.06 -5.37
CA LYS A 37 -22.98 -6.57 -4.02
C LYS A 37 -21.67 -6.95 -3.36
N TRP A 38 -21.39 -6.26 -2.28
CA TRP A 38 -20.33 -6.64 -1.36
C TRP A 38 -20.62 -7.98 -0.73
N ARG A 39 -19.57 -8.79 -0.59
CA ARG A 39 -19.60 -10.10 0.07
C ARG A 39 -18.34 -10.26 0.88
N ASP A 40 -18.49 -10.72 2.11
CA ASP A 40 -17.39 -11.02 3.01
C ASP A 40 -17.10 -12.53 3.05
N GLN A 41 -15.83 -12.90 3.18
CA GLN A 41 -15.38 -14.29 3.32
C GLN A 41 -14.16 -14.37 4.24
N ASP A 42 -14.16 -15.36 5.15
CA ASP A 42 -12.99 -15.71 5.95
C ASP A 42 -12.00 -16.53 5.11
N ILE A 43 -10.98 -15.85 4.57
CA ILE A 43 -10.03 -16.48 3.65
C ILE A 43 -8.95 -17.27 4.39
N THR A 44 -8.67 -16.95 5.66
CA THR A 44 -7.80 -17.75 6.53
C THR A 44 -8.41 -19.13 6.77
N PHE A 45 -9.71 -19.19 7.08
CA PHE A 45 -10.43 -20.46 7.24
C PHE A 45 -10.51 -21.25 5.93
N ILE A 46 -10.84 -20.60 4.81
CA ILE A 46 -10.94 -21.28 3.49
C ILE A 46 -9.60 -21.92 3.11
N ALA A 47 -8.48 -21.23 3.37
CA ALA A 47 -7.15 -21.70 3.01
C ALA A 47 -6.52 -22.66 4.02
N ASP A 48 -7.13 -22.88 5.19
CA ASP A 48 -6.52 -23.55 6.35
C ASP A 48 -5.17 -22.92 6.74
N ALA A 49 -5.13 -21.58 6.73
CA ALA A 49 -3.91 -20.81 6.92
C ALA A 49 -3.64 -20.52 8.41
N PRO A 50 -2.37 -20.29 8.79
CA PRO A 50 -2.02 -19.81 10.12
C PRO A 50 -2.72 -18.49 10.46
N LYS A 51 -3.17 -18.36 11.70
CA LYS A 51 -3.68 -17.11 12.24
C LYS A 51 -2.54 -16.34 12.89
N LEU A 52 -2.50 -15.03 12.68
CA LEU A 52 -1.56 -14.13 13.33
C LEU A 52 -2.36 -13.03 14.02
N GLU A 53 -1.98 -12.67 15.24
CA GLU A 53 -2.49 -11.48 15.94
C GLU A 53 -1.63 -10.28 15.54
N GLU A 54 -2.26 -9.13 15.30
CA GLU A 54 -1.60 -7.90 14.85
C GLU A 54 -0.87 -8.11 13.52
N ALA A 55 -1.59 -8.69 12.57
CA ALA A 55 -1.09 -8.99 11.24
C ALA A 55 -1.02 -7.73 10.38
N ILE A 56 0.14 -7.53 9.77
CA ILE A 56 0.32 -6.55 8.70
C ILE A 56 0.05 -7.23 7.37
N LEU A 57 -0.66 -6.56 6.47
CA LEU A 57 -1.12 -7.13 5.21
C LEU A 57 -0.47 -6.42 4.02
N ALA A 58 -0.11 -7.20 3.00
CA ALA A 58 0.31 -6.70 1.70
C ALA A 58 -0.39 -7.50 0.60
N GLY A 59 -1.34 -6.88 -0.09
CA GLY A 59 -2.13 -7.54 -1.13
C GLY A 59 -1.94 -6.89 -2.47
N PHE A 60 -1.87 -7.75 -3.48
CA PHE A 60 -1.59 -7.38 -4.85
C PHE A 60 -2.10 -8.45 -5.79
N THR A 61 -2.04 -8.17 -7.09
CA THR A 61 -2.33 -9.15 -8.12
C THR A 61 -1.11 -9.42 -8.97
N TRP A 62 -1.04 -10.64 -9.50
CA TRP A 62 0.04 -11.08 -10.37
C TRP A 62 -0.56 -11.60 -11.67
N GLU A 63 -0.58 -10.73 -12.68
CA GLU A 63 -1.14 -11.04 -13.99
C GLU A 63 -0.48 -12.26 -14.63
N ASP A 64 0.84 -12.32 -14.65
CA ASP A 64 1.60 -13.43 -15.27
C ASP A 64 1.36 -14.77 -14.56
N GLY A 65 1.08 -14.73 -13.26
CA GLY A 65 0.71 -15.91 -12.47
C GLY A 65 -0.79 -16.14 -12.35
N HIS A 66 -1.62 -15.36 -13.03
CA HIS A 66 -3.09 -15.44 -13.00
C HIS A 66 -3.66 -15.59 -11.58
N SER A 67 -3.19 -14.78 -10.63
CA SER A 67 -3.55 -14.92 -9.22
C SER A 67 -3.64 -13.59 -8.50
N GLN A 68 -4.42 -13.57 -7.42
CA GLN A 68 -4.32 -12.55 -6.38
C GLN A 68 -3.62 -13.12 -5.14
N GLN A 69 -3.01 -12.24 -4.36
CA GLN A 69 -2.19 -12.56 -3.21
C GLN A 69 -2.48 -11.64 -2.04
N ILE A 70 -2.38 -12.17 -0.82
CA ILE A 70 -2.28 -11.39 0.42
C ILE A 70 -1.15 -12.02 1.24
N ALA A 71 -0.02 -11.33 1.32
CA ALA A 71 1.05 -11.68 2.23
C ALA A 71 0.80 -11.04 3.60
N TYR A 72 1.16 -11.76 4.66
CA TYR A 72 0.97 -11.28 6.03
C TYR A 72 2.06 -11.77 6.97
N ALA A 73 2.39 -10.92 7.94
CA ALA A 73 3.36 -11.16 9.00
C ALA A 73 2.90 -10.43 10.27
N SER A 74 3.52 -10.71 11.42
CA SER A 74 3.19 -10.07 12.68
C SER A 74 4.43 -9.90 13.54
N ALA A 75 4.52 -8.78 14.26
CA ALA A 75 5.65 -8.47 15.12
C ALA A 75 5.73 -9.37 16.35
N ILE A 76 4.58 -9.88 16.81
CA ILE A 76 4.47 -10.76 17.97
C ILE A 76 4.57 -12.25 17.62
N ASN A 77 4.61 -12.59 16.33
CA ASN A 77 4.81 -13.96 15.88
C ASN A 77 6.27 -14.40 16.11
N GLU A 78 6.51 -15.31 17.05
CA GLU A 78 7.86 -15.72 17.48
C GLU A 78 8.78 -16.18 16.34
N ASN A 79 8.24 -16.83 15.30
CA ASN A 79 9.07 -17.37 14.21
C ASN A 79 9.47 -16.32 13.17
N GLY A 80 8.80 -15.15 13.10
CA GLY A 80 9.04 -14.11 12.09
C GLY A 80 8.77 -14.56 10.64
N HIS A 81 7.92 -15.56 10.44
CA HIS A 81 7.57 -16.04 9.11
C HIS A 81 6.59 -15.10 8.43
N ILE A 82 6.79 -14.93 7.11
CA ILE A 82 5.81 -14.36 6.20
C ILE A 82 5.00 -15.50 5.59
N TYR A 83 3.68 -15.41 5.73
CA TYR A 83 2.73 -16.31 5.08
C TYR A 83 2.08 -15.60 3.90
N GLU A 84 1.65 -16.36 2.90
CA GLU A 84 0.97 -15.81 1.73
C GLU A 84 -0.30 -16.60 1.45
N LEU A 85 -1.45 -15.93 1.48
CA LEU A 85 -2.71 -16.41 0.93
C LEU A 85 -2.70 -16.15 -0.57
N ILE A 86 -2.99 -17.17 -1.37
CA ILE A 86 -2.96 -17.09 -2.83
C ILE A 86 -4.28 -17.64 -3.37
N GLN A 87 -4.93 -16.88 -4.24
CA GLN A 87 -6.03 -17.38 -5.05
C GLN A 87 -5.65 -17.35 -6.54
N PRO A 88 -5.26 -18.50 -7.11
CA PRO A 88 -5.18 -18.64 -8.55
C PRO A 88 -6.56 -18.48 -9.19
N GLN A 89 -6.57 -18.06 -10.45
CA GLN A 89 -7.78 -17.94 -11.24
C GLN A 89 -8.57 -19.25 -11.21
N ASP A 90 -9.86 -19.14 -10.89
CA ASP A 90 -10.83 -20.25 -10.82
C ASP A 90 -10.47 -21.39 -9.84
N LEU A 91 -9.58 -21.14 -8.88
CA LEU A 91 -9.24 -22.06 -7.81
C LEU A 91 -9.58 -21.48 -6.42
N PRO A 92 -9.78 -22.33 -5.39
CA PRO A 92 -9.97 -21.84 -4.02
C PRO A 92 -8.68 -21.19 -3.49
N TRP A 93 -8.84 -20.40 -2.43
CA TRP A 93 -7.72 -19.89 -1.65
C TRP A 93 -6.87 -21.05 -1.11
N ARG A 94 -5.56 -20.82 -1.06
CA ARG A 94 -4.56 -21.68 -0.41
C ARG A 94 -3.53 -20.81 0.29
N PHE A 95 -2.71 -21.39 1.16
CA PHE A 95 -1.60 -20.66 1.77
C PHE A 95 -0.25 -21.29 1.46
N GLU A 96 0.80 -20.46 1.56
CA GLU A 96 2.19 -20.88 1.57
C GLU A 96 2.96 -20.19 2.71
N ASP A 97 3.92 -20.89 3.30
CA ASP A 97 4.89 -20.33 4.25
C ASP A 97 6.16 -19.99 3.47
N ILE A 98 6.36 -18.69 3.20
CA ILE A 98 7.39 -18.22 2.26
C ILE A 98 8.79 -18.44 2.84
N MET A 99 8.97 -18.27 4.15
CA MET A 99 10.28 -18.45 4.80
C MET A 99 10.74 -19.92 4.75
N LYS A 100 9.82 -20.89 4.65
CA LYS A 100 10.19 -22.29 4.38
C LYS A 100 10.62 -22.54 2.94
N LYS A 101 10.27 -21.67 2.00
CA LYS A 101 10.72 -21.74 0.60
C LYS A 101 12.09 -21.09 0.41
N CYS A 102 12.44 -20.11 1.26
CA CYS A 102 13.72 -19.41 1.24
C CYS A 102 14.39 -19.49 2.62
N THR A 103 15.08 -20.59 2.89
CA THR A 103 15.55 -20.94 4.24
C THR A 103 16.68 -20.04 4.77
N ASP A 104 17.28 -19.23 3.92
CA ASP A 104 18.32 -18.24 4.22
C ASP A 104 17.77 -16.82 4.46
N ALA A 105 16.47 -16.60 4.23
CA ALA A 105 15.82 -15.34 4.51
C ALA A 105 15.82 -15.04 6.02
N ALA A 106 16.16 -13.80 6.38
CA ALA A 106 16.07 -13.35 7.76
C ALA A 106 14.60 -13.36 8.22
N PRO A 107 14.31 -13.70 9.50
CA PRO A 107 12.95 -13.56 10.02
C PRO A 107 12.47 -12.11 9.93
N ALA A 108 11.24 -11.91 9.48
CA ALA A 108 10.60 -10.60 9.46
C ALA A 108 10.42 -10.05 10.88
N ASP A 109 10.56 -8.74 11.02
CA ASP A 109 10.27 -8.03 12.27
C ASP A 109 8.76 -7.83 12.49
N GLY A 110 7.95 -7.94 11.43
CA GLY A 110 6.50 -7.80 11.45
C GLY A 110 5.98 -6.36 11.45
N PHE A 111 6.81 -5.37 11.09
CA PHE A 111 6.42 -3.96 11.06
C PHE A 111 6.27 -3.38 9.65
N ALA A 112 7.02 -3.88 8.66
CA ALA A 112 6.88 -3.45 7.28
C ALA A 112 6.88 -4.64 6.31
N LEU A 113 5.89 -4.66 5.41
CA LEU A 113 5.72 -5.66 4.38
C LEU A 113 5.02 -5.02 3.18
N ILE A 114 5.55 -5.21 1.99
CA ILE A 114 4.93 -4.78 0.74
C ILE A 114 5.10 -5.86 -0.32
N GLY A 115 4.07 -6.06 -1.14
CA GLY A 115 4.07 -7.04 -2.22
C GLY A 115 3.76 -6.37 -3.54
N TYR A 116 4.46 -6.76 -4.61
CA TYR A 116 4.27 -6.14 -5.91
C TYR A 116 4.66 -7.07 -7.08
N PRO A 117 3.93 -7.04 -8.21
CA PRO A 117 4.33 -7.72 -9.44
C PRO A 117 5.37 -6.90 -10.21
N TRP A 118 6.23 -7.57 -10.98
CA TRP A 118 7.13 -6.93 -11.92
C TRP A 118 7.08 -7.59 -13.30
N LYS A 119 6.32 -6.94 -14.18
CA LYS A 119 6.01 -7.43 -15.52
C LYS A 119 7.23 -7.54 -16.43
N ALA A 120 8.18 -6.61 -16.31
CA ALA A 120 9.38 -6.61 -17.15
C ALA A 120 10.25 -7.87 -17.00
N ALA A 121 10.15 -8.57 -15.85
CA ALA A 121 10.85 -9.83 -15.60
C ALA A 121 9.92 -11.03 -15.37
N GLY A 122 8.60 -10.85 -15.42
CA GLY A 122 7.63 -11.93 -15.16
C GLY A 122 7.71 -12.49 -13.74
N THR A 123 7.96 -11.63 -12.77
CA THR A 123 8.20 -11.98 -11.36
C THR A 123 7.21 -11.30 -10.43
N ARG A 124 7.09 -11.80 -9.21
CA ARG A 124 6.47 -11.08 -8.08
C ARG A 124 7.45 -11.04 -6.91
N HIS A 125 7.25 -10.06 -6.04
CA HIS A 125 8.18 -9.71 -4.98
C HIS A 125 7.45 -9.46 -3.67
N LEU A 126 8.11 -9.77 -2.56
CA LEU A 126 7.76 -9.32 -1.21
C LEU A 126 8.99 -8.62 -0.63
N THR A 127 8.82 -7.39 -0.16
CA THR A 127 9.87 -6.63 0.52
C THR A 127 9.45 -6.39 1.96
N TYR A 128 10.38 -6.59 2.89
CA TYR A 128 10.11 -6.53 4.32
C TYR A 128 11.34 -6.08 5.11
N THR A 129 11.12 -5.61 6.34
CA THR A 129 12.17 -5.34 7.32
C THR A 129 12.42 -6.57 8.18
N GLY A 130 13.70 -6.94 8.33
CA GLY A 130 14.16 -8.11 9.08
C GLY A 130 14.42 -7.78 10.55
N ARG A 131 14.43 -8.79 11.42
CA ARG A 131 14.82 -8.65 12.84
C ARG A 131 16.28 -8.26 13.06
N ASP A 132 17.10 -8.37 12.02
CA ASP A 132 18.46 -7.86 11.96
C ASP A 132 18.52 -6.35 11.62
N GLY A 133 17.37 -5.71 11.42
CA GLY A 133 17.24 -4.30 11.04
C GLY A 133 17.49 -4.03 9.56
N HIS A 134 17.66 -5.07 8.74
CA HIS A 134 17.95 -4.91 7.31
C HIS A 134 16.66 -4.93 6.47
N LEU A 135 16.77 -4.43 5.24
CA LEU A 135 15.73 -4.49 4.23
C LEU A 135 15.98 -5.69 3.32
N HIS A 136 14.97 -6.55 3.15
CA HIS A 136 15.08 -7.77 2.35
C HIS A 136 14.04 -7.82 1.24
N GLU A 137 14.38 -8.49 0.14
CA GLU A 137 13.45 -8.84 -0.94
C GLU A 137 13.41 -10.35 -1.14
N LEU A 138 12.19 -10.90 -1.22
CA LEU A 138 11.89 -12.25 -1.69
C LEU A 138 11.24 -12.15 -3.06
N SER A 139 11.69 -12.95 -4.01
CA SER A 139 11.18 -12.88 -5.39
C SER A 139 11.01 -14.26 -6.02
N VAL A 140 10.04 -14.39 -6.92
CA VAL A 140 9.79 -15.62 -7.66
C VAL A 140 9.21 -15.34 -9.05
N ALA A 141 9.68 -16.09 -10.04
CA ALA A 141 9.14 -16.10 -11.41
C ALA A 141 8.01 -17.13 -11.55
N VAL A 142 7.27 -17.09 -12.66
CA VAL A 142 6.28 -18.13 -12.99
C VAL A 142 6.96 -19.51 -13.00
N ASN A 143 6.47 -20.44 -12.15
CA ASN A 143 7.05 -21.77 -11.91
C ASN A 143 8.53 -21.76 -11.44
N GLY A 144 9.00 -20.63 -10.89
CA GLY A 144 10.34 -20.47 -10.35
C GLY A 144 10.47 -21.01 -8.92
N VAL A 145 11.69 -20.89 -8.39
CA VAL A 145 11.98 -21.07 -6.97
C VAL A 145 12.08 -19.67 -6.36
N TRP A 146 11.64 -19.53 -5.10
CA TRP A 146 11.86 -18.31 -4.35
C TRP A 146 13.35 -18.01 -4.21
N SER A 147 13.72 -16.75 -4.40
CA SER A 147 15.06 -16.22 -4.13
C SER A 147 14.99 -15.08 -3.12
N HIS A 148 16.06 -14.90 -2.36
CA HIS A 148 16.21 -13.85 -1.35
C HIS A 148 17.40 -12.94 -1.68
N GLY A 149 17.26 -11.67 -1.33
CA GLY A 149 18.36 -10.70 -1.32
C GLY A 149 18.23 -9.74 -0.14
N ASP A 150 19.33 -9.54 0.57
CA ASP A 150 19.50 -8.46 1.55
C ASP A 150 19.85 -7.16 0.81
N LEU A 151 18.87 -6.28 0.65
CA LEU A 151 19.00 -5.05 -0.10
C LEU A 151 19.91 -4.05 0.62
N THR A 152 19.89 -4.03 1.94
CA THR A 152 20.79 -3.20 2.75
C THR A 152 22.23 -3.57 2.48
N GLN A 153 22.57 -4.86 2.58
CA GLN A 153 23.92 -5.35 2.35
C GLN A 153 24.37 -5.14 0.89
N LEU A 154 23.49 -5.39 -0.07
CA LEU A 154 23.81 -5.26 -1.50
C LEU A 154 24.13 -3.82 -1.91
N THR A 155 23.52 -2.84 -1.27
CA THR A 155 23.64 -1.42 -1.64
C THR A 155 24.51 -0.60 -0.70
N GLY A 156 24.76 -1.08 0.52
CA GLY A 156 25.44 -0.31 1.56
C GLY A 156 24.64 0.89 2.05
N THR A 157 23.33 0.87 1.85
CA THR A 157 22.40 1.93 2.24
C THR A 157 22.21 1.99 3.76
N PRO A 158 21.80 3.14 4.34
CA PRO A 158 21.47 3.22 5.77
C PRO A 158 20.38 2.23 6.19
N LEU A 159 20.35 1.83 7.46
CA LEU A 159 19.33 0.91 7.96
C LEU A 159 17.94 1.58 8.00
N PRO A 160 16.86 0.86 7.64
CA PRO A 160 15.51 1.28 8.01
C PRO A 160 15.38 1.34 9.55
N GLU A 161 14.78 2.39 10.09
CA GLU A 161 14.54 2.51 11.54
C GLU A 161 13.05 2.59 11.91
N ASN A 162 12.15 2.64 10.93
CA ASN A 162 10.71 2.67 11.15
C ASN A 162 9.97 1.75 10.16
N SER A 163 8.65 1.77 10.22
CA SER A 163 7.77 0.93 9.39
C SER A 163 7.41 1.55 8.03
N LEU A 164 8.09 2.62 7.61
CA LEU A 164 7.79 3.32 6.37
C LEU A 164 8.50 2.62 5.21
N LEU A 165 7.71 1.89 4.42
CA LEU A 165 8.15 1.11 3.28
C LEU A 165 7.13 1.19 2.15
N ALA A 166 7.61 1.40 0.94
CA ALA A 166 6.82 1.28 -0.28
C ALA A 166 7.65 0.59 -1.37
N ALA A 167 6.98 -0.03 -2.33
CA ALA A 167 7.62 -0.60 -3.50
C ALA A 167 6.70 -0.45 -4.71
N TYR A 168 7.31 -0.23 -5.87
CA TYR A 168 6.58 -0.05 -7.12
C TYR A 168 7.45 -0.39 -8.32
N THR A 169 6.81 -0.59 -9.47
CA THR A 169 7.52 -0.77 -10.74
C THR A 169 7.31 0.43 -11.64
N TRP A 170 8.35 0.76 -12.39
CA TRP A 170 8.30 1.81 -13.39
C TRP A 170 8.54 1.21 -14.77
N GLU A 171 7.45 0.85 -15.43
CA GLU A 171 7.46 0.10 -16.69
C GLU A 171 8.16 0.83 -17.83
N ILE A 172 8.10 2.16 -17.86
CA ILE A 172 8.82 2.99 -18.85
C ILE A 172 10.32 2.77 -18.75
N GLY A 173 10.85 2.73 -17.52
CA GLY A 173 12.27 2.47 -17.25
C GLY A 173 12.63 1.00 -17.17
N LYS A 174 11.65 0.08 -17.16
CA LYS A 174 11.82 -1.35 -16.86
C LYS A 174 12.60 -1.58 -15.57
N THR A 175 12.22 -0.83 -14.53
CA THR A 175 12.88 -0.85 -13.23
C THR A 175 11.87 -1.19 -12.14
N LYS A 176 12.37 -1.76 -11.05
CA LYS A 176 11.65 -1.91 -9.79
C LYS A 176 12.31 -1.06 -8.73
N HIS A 177 11.51 -0.60 -7.77
CA HIS A 177 11.89 0.40 -6.79
C HIS A 177 11.39 -0.02 -5.42
N VAL A 178 12.23 0.22 -4.41
CA VAL A 178 11.91 0.07 -2.99
C VAL A 178 12.28 1.37 -2.32
N VAL A 179 11.34 1.95 -1.56
CA VAL A 179 11.51 3.24 -0.89
C VAL A 179 11.26 3.05 0.60
N TYR A 180 12.16 3.57 1.42
CA TYR A 180 12.07 3.48 2.88
C TYR A 180 12.69 4.72 3.53
N THR A 181 12.52 4.86 4.85
CA THR A 181 13.18 5.93 5.62
C THR A 181 14.17 5.40 6.65
N SER A 182 15.28 6.11 6.82
CA SER A 182 16.28 5.88 7.87
C SER A 182 15.99 6.71 9.13
N GLY A 183 16.72 6.44 10.21
CA GLY A 183 16.54 7.09 11.53
C GLY A 183 16.72 8.60 11.59
N ASP A 184 17.38 9.18 10.58
CA ASP A 184 17.53 10.62 10.38
C ASP A 184 16.33 11.27 9.66
N GLY A 185 15.30 10.49 9.29
CA GLY A 185 14.13 10.96 8.56
C GLY A 185 14.37 11.15 7.06
N HIS A 186 15.53 10.73 6.54
CA HIS A 186 15.81 10.75 5.11
C HIS A 186 15.05 9.63 4.39
N ILE A 187 14.60 9.92 3.17
CA ILE A 187 13.92 8.98 2.28
C ILE A 187 14.93 8.43 1.29
N HIS A 188 15.10 7.12 1.26
CA HIS A 188 16.01 6.42 0.35
C HIS A 188 15.23 5.62 -0.69
N GLU A 189 15.62 5.72 -1.96
CA GLU A 189 15.15 4.85 -3.04
C GLU A 189 16.23 3.85 -3.42
N LEU A 190 15.88 2.57 -3.44
CA LEU A 190 16.65 1.51 -4.06
C LEU A 190 16.01 1.15 -5.40
N THR A 191 16.79 1.16 -6.47
CA THR A 191 16.34 0.85 -7.83
C THR A 191 17.13 -0.31 -8.43
N ALA A 192 16.44 -1.25 -9.08
CA ALA A 192 17.07 -2.29 -9.90
C ALA A 192 16.43 -2.40 -11.28
N GLY A 193 17.26 -2.64 -12.29
CA GLY A 193 16.82 -3.02 -13.63
C GLY A 193 16.73 -4.53 -13.81
N VAL A 194 16.45 -4.96 -15.04
CA VAL A 194 16.38 -6.39 -15.44
C VAL A 194 17.71 -7.13 -15.27
N ASP A 195 18.82 -6.40 -15.18
CA ASP A 195 20.14 -6.94 -14.86
C ASP A 195 20.29 -7.36 -13.39
N GLY A 196 19.37 -6.92 -12.52
CA GLY A 196 19.37 -7.24 -11.09
C GLY A 196 20.33 -6.39 -10.25
N THR A 197 21.02 -5.42 -10.85
CA THR A 197 21.95 -4.56 -10.11
C THR A 197 21.17 -3.48 -9.36
N TRP A 198 21.28 -3.47 -8.04
CA TRP A 198 20.69 -2.44 -7.19
C TRP A 198 21.55 -1.18 -7.13
N LYS A 199 20.89 -0.03 -7.08
CA LYS A 199 21.47 1.29 -6.81
C LYS A 199 20.65 1.99 -5.75
N GLN A 200 21.29 2.84 -4.96
CA GLN A 200 20.65 3.65 -3.95
C GLN A 200 20.54 5.11 -4.44
N THR A 201 19.61 5.89 -3.90
CA THR A 201 19.60 7.35 -3.97
C THR A 201 18.93 7.89 -2.71
N ASP A 202 19.60 8.80 -2.01
CA ASP A 202 18.96 9.59 -0.95
C ASP A 202 18.13 10.69 -1.61
N LEU A 203 16.80 10.56 -1.57
CA LEU A 203 15.88 11.47 -2.24
C LEU A 203 15.74 12.79 -1.47
N THR A 204 15.86 12.75 -0.14
CA THR A 204 15.81 13.93 0.72
C THR A 204 16.98 14.85 0.39
N ASP A 205 18.20 14.31 0.38
CA ASP A 205 19.41 15.05 0.01
C ASP A 205 19.39 15.53 -1.45
N ALA A 206 18.88 14.70 -2.37
CA ALA A 206 18.85 15.05 -3.79
C ALA A 206 17.90 16.22 -4.11
N THR A 207 16.94 16.53 -3.22
CA THR A 207 15.88 17.51 -3.47
C THR A 207 15.83 18.65 -2.47
N ASP A 208 16.63 18.60 -1.40
CA ASP A 208 16.50 19.47 -0.23
C ASP A 208 15.07 19.48 0.36
N ALA A 209 14.34 18.36 0.22
CA ALA A 209 12.99 18.24 0.73
C ALA A 209 12.97 18.14 2.26
N PRO A 210 11.88 18.57 2.93
CA PRO A 210 11.73 18.39 4.37
C PRO A 210 11.81 16.93 4.80
N LEU A 211 12.35 16.68 5.99
CA LEU A 211 12.47 15.33 6.55
C LEU A 211 11.11 14.66 6.71
N ALA A 212 11.07 13.35 6.47
CA ALA A 212 9.89 12.54 6.76
C ALA A 212 9.65 12.47 8.27
N GLY A 213 8.37 12.47 8.66
CA GLY A 213 7.98 12.00 9.98
C GLY A 213 8.05 10.48 10.07
N ASP A 214 7.52 9.92 11.15
CA ASP A 214 7.39 8.48 11.37
C ASP A 214 6.03 7.92 10.96
N SER A 215 5.16 8.75 10.38
CA SER A 215 3.73 8.46 10.30
C SER A 215 3.31 7.76 9.00
N ALA A 216 3.65 8.26 7.81
CA ALA A 216 3.27 7.56 6.57
C ALA A 216 4.15 7.90 5.36
N LEU A 217 4.31 6.90 4.49
CA LEU A 217 4.96 7.00 3.19
C LEU A 217 4.30 6.03 2.21
N THR A 218 4.16 6.46 0.96
CA THR A 218 3.68 5.65 -0.16
C THR A 218 4.42 6.04 -1.44
N ALA A 219 4.49 5.15 -2.41
CA ALA A 219 5.16 5.40 -3.68
C ALA A 219 4.47 4.67 -4.82
N TYR A 220 4.46 5.28 -6.00
CA TYR A 220 3.81 4.74 -7.18
C TYR A 220 4.44 5.28 -8.46
N ALA A 221 4.13 4.64 -9.58
CA ALA A 221 4.41 5.15 -10.91
C ALA A 221 3.13 5.73 -11.53
N TRP A 222 3.26 6.85 -12.23
CA TRP A 222 2.19 7.45 -13.01
C TRP A 222 2.54 7.42 -14.50
N LYS A 223 1.83 6.57 -15.25
CA LYS A 223 2.12 6.29 -16.65
C LYS A 223 1.74 7.44 -17.55
N ALA A 224 0.55 8.02 -17.38
CA ALA A 224 0.11 9.18 -18.17
C ALA A 224 1.08 10.37 -18.02
N GLY A 225 1.52 10.67 -16.79
CA GLY A 225 2.50 11.71 -16.49
C GLY A 225 3.96 11.33 -16.72
N LYS A 226 4.25 10.08 -17.09
CA LYS A 226 5.61 9.53 -17.29
C LYS A 226 6.57 9.82 -16.14
N THR A 227 6.04 9.80 -14.93
CA THR A 227 6.74 10.16 -13.70
C THR A 227 6.58 9.05 -12.67
N LYS A 228 7.44 9.07 -11.67
CA LYS A 228 7.33 8.26 -10.47
C LYS A 228 7.31 9.16 -9.25
N GLN A 229 6.64 8.71 -8.19
CA GLN A 229 6.26 9.53 -7.06
C GLN A 229 6.58 8.82 -5.75
N VAL A 230 7.01 9.61 -4.76
CA VAL A 230 7.01 9.24 -3.34
C VAL A 230 6.24 10.31 -2.60
N VAL A 231 5.24 9.93 -1.82
CA VAL A 231 4.40 10.84 -1.03
C VAL A 231 4.55 10.47 0.44
N TYR A 232 4.76 11.46 1.29
CA TYR A 232 5.00 11.24 2.72
C TYR A 232 4.46 12.38 3.58
N ILE A 233 4.25 12.08 4.85
CA ILE A 233 3.94 13.08 5.88
C ILE A 233 5.25 13.55 6.50
N GLY A 234 5.53 14.85 6.45
CA GLY A 234 6.71 15.44 7.09
C GLY A 234 6.55 15.56 8.61
N VAL A 235 7.65 15.81 9.32
CA VAL A 235 7.66 16.02 10.80
C VAL A 235 6.73 17.13 11.29
N ASN A 236 6.28 18.00 10.40
CA ASN A 236 5.37 19.12 10.65
C ASN A 236 3.90 18.81 10.29
N GLY A 237 3.58 17.59 9.85
CA GLY A 237 2.24 17.18 9.41
C GLY A 237 1.86 17.65 8.00
N ASP A 238 2.75 18.35 7.28
CA ASP A 238 2.53 18.66 5.87
C ASP A 238 2.66 17.39 5.01
N VAL A 239 1.87 17.31 3.94
CA VAL A 239 1.97 16.24 2.95
C VAL A 239 2.87 16.70 1.81
N TYR A 240 3.95 15.97 1.57
CA TYR A 240 4.93 16.26 0.52
C TYR A 240 4.88 15.20 -0.58
N GLU A 241 5.16 15.63 -1.81
CA GLU A 241 5.45 14.73 -2.92
C GLU A 241 6.87 14.96 -3.42
N LEU A 242 7.65 13.89 -3.56
CA LEU A 242 8.82 13.80 -4.40
C LEU A 242 8.40 13.23 -5.75
N ALA A 243 8.78 13.88 -6.84
CA ALA A 243 8.45 13.43 -8.19
C ALA A 243 9.70 13.42 -9.08
N CYS A 244 9.79 12.41 -9.95
CA CYS A 244 10.88 12.29 -10.91
C CYS A 244 10.38 11.84 -12.28
N GLY A 245 10.85 12.54 -13.32
CA GLY A 245 10.56 12.23 -14.71
C GLY A 245 11.59 11.32 -15.37
N GLN A 246 11.55 11.31 -16.71
CA GLN A 246 12.50 10.54 -17.53
C GLN A 246 13.91 11.14 -17.58
N ASP A 247 14.07 12.39 -17.13
CA ASP A 247 15.34 13.08 -16.97
C ASP A 247 16.12 12.61 -15.71
N ALA A 248 15.52 11.75 -14.89
CA ALA A 248 16.07 11.22 -13.65
C ALA A 248 16.41 12.30 -12.60
N VAL A 249 15.77 13.47 -12.70
CA VAL A 249 15.88 14.54 -11.69
C VAL A 249 14.69 14.46 -10.76
N TRP A 250 14.97 14.38 -9.46
CA TRP A 250 13.94 14.46 -8.42
C TRP A 250 13.68 15.92 -8.06
N ILE A 251 12.41 16.24 -7.81
CA ILE A 251 11.95 17.52 -7.26
C ILE A 251 10.92 17.25 -6.18
N TYR A 252 10.65 18.22 -5.30
CA TYR A 252 9.59 18.10 -4.30
C TYR A 252 8.54 19.21 -4.40
N ALA A 253 7.34 18.94 -3.87
CA ALA A 253 6.26 19.88 -3.69
C ALA A 253 5.59 19.71 -2.31
N ASN A 254 5.27 20.82 -1.63
CA ASN A 254 4.43 20.81 -0.41
C ASN A 254 2.95 20.85 -0.82
N LEU A 255 2.25 19.72 -0.75
CA LEU A 255 0.89 19.60 -1.26
C LEU A 255 -0.14 20.31 -0.39
N THR A 256 -0.03 20.19 0.93
CA THR A 256 -0.87 20.92 1.89
C THR A 256 -0.67 22.42 1.75
N GLY A 257 0.57 22.88 1.63
CA GLY A 257 0.90 24.28 1.39
C GLY A 257 0.37 24.83 0.05
N LEU A 258 0.42 24.05 -1.03
CA LEU A 258 -0.08 24.44 -2.35
C LEU A 258 -1.61 24.51 -2.42
N THR A 259 -2.30 23.62 -1.71
CA THR A 259 -3.76 23.49 -1.79
C THR A 259 -4.51 24.20 -0.66
N GLY A 260 -3.82 24.53 0.43
CA GLY A 260 -4.43 25.02 1.67
C GLY A 260 -5.23 23.96 2.42
N ALA A 261 -5.04 22.67 2.09
CA ALA A 261 -5.66 21.58 2.81
C ALA A 261 -5.06 21.44 4.23
N PRO A 262 -5.80 20.95 5.23
CA PRO A 262 -5.30 20.80 6.60
C PRO A 262 -4.08 19.89 6.72
N LEU A 263 -3.34 20.02 7.83
CA LEU A 263 -2.26 19.09 8.14
C LEU A 263 -2.80 17.68 8.32
N ALA A 264 -2.02 16.69 7.88
CA ALA A 264 -2.32 15.28 8.08
C ALA A 264 -2.14 14.90 9.56
N ILE A 265 -2.88 13.88 9.99
CA ILE A 265 -2.77 13.27 11.32
C ILE A 265 -2.68 11.75 11.19
N GLY A 266 -1.93 11.12 12.10
CA GLY A 266 -1.71 9.67 12.10
C GLY A 266 -1.05 9.14 10.83
N SER A 267 -1.38 7.91 10.47
CA SER A 267 -0.78 7.17 9.36
C SER A 267 -1.66 6.98 8.14
N ALA A 268 -2.90 7.45 8.18
CA ALA A 268 -3.86 7.33 7.09
C ALA A 268 -3.47 8.22 5.91
N LEU A 269 -2.59 7.70 5.04
CA LEU A 269 -2.16 8.29 3.78
C LEU A 269 -2.06 7.19 2.70
N VAL A 270 -2.63 7.46 1.53
CA VAL A 270 -2.47 6.63 0.33
C VAL A 270 -2.37 7.53 -0.90
N ALA A 271 -1.60 7.11 -1.89
CA ALA A 271 -1.47 7.83 -3.15
C ALA A 271 -1.40 6.84 -4.31
N TYR A 272 -1.98 7.22 -5.44
CA TYR A 272 -2.06 6.36 -6.61
C TYR A 272 -2.25 7.17 -7.89
N ALA A 273 -1.88 6.57 -9.01
CA ALA A 273 -2.23 7.09 -10.32
C ALA A 273 -3.71 6.77 -10.62
N TRP A 274 -4.48 7.77 -11.03
CA TRP A 274 -5.81 7.58 -11.63
C TRP A 274 -5.68 7.77 -13.14
N GLU A 275 -5.26 6.70 -13.82
CA GLU A 275 -4.99 6.66 -15.25
C GLU A 275 -6.24 6.97 -16.06
N THR A 276 -7.41 6.47 -15.64
CA THR A 276 -8.71 6.80 -16.26
C THR A 276 -8.96 8.30 -16.34
N GLY A 277 -8.62 9.05 -15.28
CA GLY A 277 -8.83 10.50 -15.23
C GLY A 277 -7.61 11.32 -15.65
N LEU A 278 -6.54 10.67 -16.11
CA LEU A 278 -5.26 11.32 -16.43
C LEU A 278 -4.77 12.22 -15.30
N ALA A 279 -4.84 11.74 -14.07
CA ALA A 279 -4.46 12.49 -12.88
C ALA A 279 -3.74 11.60 -11.88
N LYS A 280 -3.05 12.22 -10.93
CA LYS A 280 -2.53 11.55 -9.75
C LYS A 280 -3.30 11.99 -8.51
N GLN A 281 -3.39 11.09 -7.54
CA GLN A 281 -4.22 11.23 -6.34
C GLN A 281 -3.36 11.07 -5.09
N VAL A 282 -3.67 11.85 -4.07
CA VAL A 282 -3.23 11.67 -2.68
C VAL A 282 -4.45 11.78 -1.79
N VAL A 283 -4.70 10.78 -0.95
CA VAL A 283 -5.82 10.77 -0.02
C VAL A 283 -5.26 10.58 1.38
N TYR A 284 -5.66 11.44 2.31
CA TYR A 284 -5.21 11.37 3.70
C TYR A 284 -6.29 11.86 4.66
N VAL A 285 -6.09 11.58 5.95
CA VAL A 285 -6.94 12.09 7.03
C VAL A 285 -6.30 13.34 7.64
N GLY A 286 -7.04 14.45 7.62
CA GLY A 286 -6.60 15.72 8.20
C GLY A 286 -6.79 15.77 9.72
N SER A 287 -6.14 16.72 10.38
CA SER A 287 -6.23 16.99 11.83
C SER A 287 -7.63 17.23 12.42
N ASN A 288 -8.65 17.31 11.57
CA ASN A 288 -10.08 17.38 11.90
C ASN A 288 -10.82 16.04 11.67
N HIS A 289 -10.10 14.93 11.48
CA HIS A 289 -10.64 13.62 11.14
C HIS A 289 -11.45 13.57 9.84
N HIS A 290 -11.23 14.54 8.94
CA HIS A 290 -11.84 14.52 7.61
C HIS A 290 -10.91 13.89 6.58
N ILE A 291 -11.49 13.25 5.58
CA ILE A 291 -10.78 12.67 4.43
C ILE A 291 -10.59 13.76 3.39
N TYR A 292 -9.35 14.05 3.03
CA TYR A 292 -9.00 14.97 1.96
C TYR A 292 -8.47 14.22 0.74
N GLU A 293 -9.08 14.45 -0.42
CA GLU A 293 -8.52 14.07 -1.71
C GLU A 293 -7.77 15.25 -2.31
N LEU A 294 -6.47 15.09 -2.54
CA LEU A 294 -5.67 15.98 -3.37
C LEU A 294 -5.50 15.36 -4.75
N GLN A 295 -5.77 16.13 -5.79
CA GLN A 295 -5.67 15.68 -7.17
C GLN A 295 -4.84 16.64 -8.00
N MET A 296 -4.00 16.10 -8.88
CA MET A 296 -3.33 16.88 -9.93
C MET A 296 -3.58 16.23 -11.30
N PRO A 297 -4.40 16.85 -12.18
CA PRO A 297 -4.53 16.44 -13.58
C PRO A 297 -3.22 16.59 -14.36
N LEU A 298 -3.07 15.86 -15.47
CA LEU A 298 -1.87 15.81 -16.32
C LEU A 298 -1.28 17.19 -16.64
N ASP A 299 -2.14 18.14 -17.01
CA ASP A 299 -1.78 19.51 -17.37
C ASP A 299 -2.36 20.54 -16.38
N GLY A 300 -2.53 20.14 -15.11
CA GLY A 300 -3.19 20.92 -14.07
C GLY A 300 -2.29 21.31 -12.90
N THR A 301 -2.92 21.92 -11.90
CA THR A 301 -2.34 22.18 -10.58
C THR A 301 -2.97 21.27 -9.55
N TRP A 302 -2.35 21.17 -8.37
CA TRP A 302 -2.97 20.48 -7.24
C TRP A 302 -4.24 21.21 -6.79
N GLU A 303 -5.29 20.43 -6.57
CA GLU A 303 -6.58 20.86 -6.02
C GLU A 303 -6.95 19.94 -4.86
N GLN A 304 -7.74 20.43 -3.90
CA GLN A 304 -8.20 19.64 -2.75
C GLN A 304 -9.71 19.56 -2.68
N THR A 305 -10.22 18.42 -2.18
CA THR A 305 -11.62 18.21 -1.83
C THR A 305 -11.72 17.56 -0.46
N ASP A 306 -12.49 18.18 0.44
CA ASP A 306 -12.93 17.57 1.70
C ASP A 306 -14.05 16.56 1.41
N LEU A 307 -13.70 15.27 1.31
CA LEU A 307 -14.66 14.21 0.96
C LEU A 307 -15.64 13.95 2.10
N THR A 308 -15.21 14.10 3.36
CA THR A 308 -16.08 13.94 4.53
C THR A 308 -17.21 14.97 4.50
N GLN A 309 -16.88 16.24 4.31
CA GLN A 309 -17.86 17.32 4.20
C GLN A 309 -18.68 17.22 2.90
N HIS A 310 -18.05 16.91 1.77
CA HIS A 310 -18.72 16.85 0.47
C HIS A 310 -19.81 15.78 0.44
N LEU A 311 -19.55 14.63 1.06
CA LEU A 311 -20.44 13.46 1.03
C LEU A 311 -21.31 13.33 2.29
N GLY A 312 -21.00 14.07 3.36
CA GLY A 312 -21.70 13.95 4.64
C GLY A 312 -21.51 12.57 5.27
N VAL A 313 -20.30 12.01 5.14
CA VAL A 313 -19.93 10.69 5.65
C VAL A 313 -19.28 10.80 7.03
N PRO A 314 -19.19 9.71 7.81
CA PRO A 314 -18.53 9.72 9.11
C PRO A 314 -17.08 10.24 9.08
N GLU A 315 -16.63 10.78 10.21
CA GLU A 315 -15.24 11.15 10.45
C GLU A 315 -14.35 9.90 10.46
N ALA A 316 -13.15 10.02 9.91
CA ALA A 316 -12.23 8.92 9.66
C ALA A 316 -11.16 8.79 10.75
N SER A 317 -10.83 7.54 11.08
CA SER A 317 -9.67 7.19 11.90
C SER A 317 -8.39 7.70 11.25
N GLU A 318 -7.45 8.12 12.10
CA GLU A 318 -6.13 8.59 11.67
C GLU A 318 -5.19 7.45 11.27
N ASP A 319 -5.57 6.19 11.49
CA ASP A 319 -4.67 5.05 11.34
C ASP A 319 -4.76 4.39 9.94
N VAL A 320 -5.98 4.25 9.42
CA VAL A 320 -6.27 3.30 8.33
C VAL A 320 -7.04 3.95 7.19
N ILE A 321 -6.40 4.00 6.02
CA ILE A 321 -7.04 4.30 4.74
C ILE A 321 -6.40 3.46 3.63
N ALA A 322 -7.20 3.01 2.67
CA ALA A 322 -6.71 2.34 1.47
C ALA A 322 -7.45 2.88 0.25
N ALA A 323 -6.75 3.05 -0.86
CA ALA A 323 -7.36 3.50 -2.10
C ALA A 323 -6.65 2.95 -3.32
N HIS A 324 -7.40 2.77 -4.40
CA HIS A 324 -6.87 2.36 -5.69
C HIS A 324 -7.77 2.86 -6.82
N GLU A 325 -7.24 2.85 -8.04
CA GLU A 325 -8.06 2.86 -9.23
C GLU A 325 -8.69 1.48 -9.43
N TRP A 326 -10.01 1.44 -9.59
CA TRP A 326 -10.72 0.26 -10.06
C TRP A 326 -10.86 0.34 -11.58
N THR A 327 -9.84 -0.16 -12.27
CA THR A 327 -9.61 -0.01 -13.72
C THR A 327 -10.76 -0.57 -14.56
N PRO A 328 -11.27 -1.81 -14.30
CA PRO A 328 -12.42 -2.37 -15.02
C PRO A 328 -13.70 -1.52 -14.95
N GLU A 329 -13.81 -0.65 -13.94
CA GLU A 329 -14.97 0.19 -13.69
C GLU A 329 -14.70 1.68 -13.93
N PHE A 330 -13.50 2.02 -14.39
CA PHE A 330 -13.06 3.40 -14.62
C PHE A 330 -13.32 4.28 -13.39
N ALA A 331 -13.01 3.76 -12.20
CA ALA A 331 -13.43 4.37 -10.94
C ALA A 331 -12.26 4.62 -9.97
N LYS A 332 -12.44 5.62 -9.10
CA LYS A 332 -11.70 5.72 -7.85
C LYS A 332 -12.42 4.92 -6.78
N HIS A 333 -11.68 4.23 -5.93
CA HIS A 333 -12.23 3.55 -4.76
C HIS A 333 -11.37 3.85 -3.54
N ILE A 334 -11.98 4.43 -2.51
CA ILE A 334 -11.36 4.78 -1.23
C ILE A 334 -12.11 4.01 -0.14
N VAL A 335 -11.35 3.45 0.80
CA VAL A 335 -11.86 2.71 1.96
C VAL A 335 -11.21 3.25 3.20
N TYR A 336 -11.98 3.50 4.24
CA TYR A 336 -11.50 4.01 5.52
C TYR A 336 -12.29 3.42 6.68
N LEU A 337 -11.73 3.52 7.89
CA LEU A 337 -12.43 3.22 9.14
C LEU A 337 -12.94 4.50 9.78
N ASP A 338 -14.13 4.49 10.35
CA ASP A 338 -14.60 5.62 11.17
C ASP A 338 -13.98 5.66 12.58
N ILE A 339 -14.24 6.74 13.31
CA ILE A 339 -13.69 6.99 14.66
C ILE A 339 -14.56 6.44 15.80
N THR A 340 -15.54 5.58 15.52
CA THR A 340 -16.45 5.09 16.56
C THR A 340 -15.79 4.02 17.44
N ASP A 341 -16.37 3.77 18.63
CA ASP A 341 -15.87 2.72 19.55
C ASP A 341 -15.91 1.30 18.93
N GLN A 342 -16.76 1.10 17.92
CA GLN A 342 -16.84 -0.12 17.12
C GLN A 342 -16.70 0.31 15.66
N PRO A 343 -15.47 0.51 15.16
CA PRO A 343 -15.25 1.23 13.93
C PRO A 343 -15.89 0.53 12.74
N HIS A 344 -16.67 1.28 11.96
CA HIS A 344 -17.22 0.78 10.71
C HIS A 344 -16.26 1.04 9.56
N MET A 345 -16.22 0.09 8.63
CA MET A 345 -15.52 0.22 7.36
C MET A 345 -16.44 0.85 6.33
N HIS A 346 -15.97 1.90 5.67
CA HIS A 346 -16.74 2.65 4.68
C HIS A 346 -16.04 2.64 3.33
N SER A 347 -16.83 2.54 2.26
CA SER A 347 -16.38 2.65 0.87
C SER A 347 -16.90 3.96 0.26
N LEU A 348 -16.01 4.71 -0.39
CA LEU A 348 -16.31 5.84 -1.26
C LEU A 348 -15.88 5.49 -2.68
N MET A 349 -16.81 5.50 -3.62
CA MET A 349 -16.54 5.14 -5.01
C MET A 349 -17.02 6.24 -5.97
N LEU A 350 -16.12 6.67 -6.85
CA LEU A 350 -16.41 7.62 -7.93
C LEU A 350 -16.10 6.99 -9.27
N LYS A 351 -17.13 6.71 -10.07
CA LYS A 351 -16.95 6.34 -11.48
C LYS A 351 -16.63 7.57 -12.31
N HIS A 352 -15.77 7.43 -13.31
CA HIS A 352 -15.46 8.51 -14.24
C HIS A 352 -16.73 9.04 -14.94
N GLY A 353 -16.93 10.36 -14.87
CA GLY A 353 -18.13 11.04 -15.38
C GLY A 353 -19.40 10.83 -14.53
N GLY A 354 -19.29 10.16 -13.37
CA GLY A 354 -20.38 9.92 -12.44
C GLY A 354 -20.31 10.79 -11.18
N ASN A 355 -21.04 10.36 -10.14
CA ASN A 355 -21.01 10.96 -8.81
C ASN A 355 -20.37 10.00 -7.80
N TRP A 356 -19.95 10.54 -6.67
CA TRP A 356 -19.53 9.75 -5.53
C TRP A 356 -20.68 8.92 -4.97
N HIS A 357 -20.37 7.70 -4.56
CA HIS A 357 -21.25 6.80 -3.85
C HIS A 357 -20.58 6.35 -2.55
N HIS A 358 -21.27 6.53 -1.43
CA HIS A 358 -20.86 6.02 -0.12
C HIS A 358 -21.59 4.72 0.21
N THR A 359 -20.90 3.78 0.86
CA THR A 359 -21.48 2.56 1.43
C THR A 359 -20.81 2.27 2.78
N ASP A 360 -21.62 2.05 3.81
CA ASP A 360 -21.17 1.41 5.06
C ASP A 360 -21.06 -0.10 4.82
N LEU A 361 -19.82 -0.58 4.71
CA LEU A 361 -19.51 -1.97 4.38
C LEU A 361 -19.81 -2.89 5.55
N THR A 362 -19.44 -2.48 6.77
CA THR A 362 -19.71 -3.24 8.00
C THR A 362 -21.20 -3.51 8.15
N SER A 363 -22.03 -2.48 8.04
CA SER A 363 -23.49 -2.61 8.13
C SER A 363 -24.10 -3.41 6.97
N SER A 364 -23.61 -3.21 5.74
CA SER A 364 -24.23 -3.82 4.55
C SER A 364 -23.88 -5.30 4.36
N THR A 365 -22.71 -5.72 4.84
CA THR A 365 -22.24 -7.11 4.74
C THR A 365 -22.48 -7.92 6.01
N GLY A 366 -22.61 -7.26 7.17
CA GLY A 366 -22.62 -7.94 8.47
C GLY A 366 -21.27 -8.60 8.79
N SER A 367 -20.19 -8.05 8.24
CA SER A 367 -18.82 -8.52 8.45
C SER A 367 -18.40 -8.36 9.92
N PRO A 368 -17.44 -9.19 10.38
CA PRO A 368 -16.82 -8.97 11.68
C PRO A 368 -16.10 -7.62 11.75
N LEU A 369 -15.89 -7.15 12.97
CA LEU A 369 -15.10 -5.95 13.21
C LEU A 369 -13.63 -6.21 12.88
N ILE A 370 -13.00 -5.19 12.33
CA ILE A 370 -11.55 -5.16 12.11
C ILE A 370 -10.82 -5.12 13.46
N ALA A 371 -9.72 -5.84 13.56
CA ALA A 371 -8.84 -5.77 14.71
C ALA A 371 -8.27 -4.34 14.83
N LEU A 372 -8.15 -3.82 16.06
CA LEU A 372 -7.39 -2.59 16.29
C LEU A 372 -5.94 -2.96 16.60
N LEU A 373 -5.01 -2.51 15.76
CA LEU A 373 -3.58 -2.65 16.03
C LEU A 373 -3.27 -1.92 17.35
N ARG A 374 -2.74 -2.63 18.34
CA ARG A 374 -2.29 -1.98 19.57
C ARG A 374 -0.96 -1.32 19.24
N ALA A 375 -0.91 0.01 19.34
CA ALA A 375 0.35 0.73 19.19
C ALA A 375 1.42 0.08 20.09
N GLY A 376 2.42 -0.52 19.45
CA GLY A 376 3.60 -1.05 20.13
C GLY A 376 4.20 0.08 20.98
N LYS A 377 4.40 -0.20 22.26
CA LYS A 377 5.02 0.75 23.21
C LYS A 377 6.50 0.95 22.95
#